data_AF-A0A4Y2HLX3-F1
#
_entry.id   AF-A0A4Y2HLX3-F1
#
_cell.length_a   1.000
_cell.length_b   1.000
_cell.length_c   1.000
_cell.angle_alpha   90.00
_cell.angle_beta   90.00
_cell.angle_gamma   90.00
#
_symmetry.space_group_name_H-M   'P 1'
#
loop_
_entity.id
_entity.type
_entity.pdbx_description
1 polymer ?
#
loop_
_entity_poly.entity_id
_entity_poly.type
_entity_poly.pdbx_seq_one_letter_code
_entity_poly.pdbx_strand_id
1 'polypeptide(L)' 'MHSHGHQYKCTDLVIEKPGRLEFLVIPQNGSEPQKVDIFNFQDTAGVIMGMCNTDESIKGFVRSCFEYAVIKRNGLFI' A
#
# COMPACT_ATOMS: atom_id res chain seq x y z
N MET A 1 -18.85 -1.82 -3.42
CA MET A 1 -18.11 -0.65 -2.91
C MET A 1 -16.63 -0.92 -3.06
N HIS A 2 -16.08 -0.64 -4.24
CA HIS A 2 -14.65 -0.85 -4.52
C HIS A 2 -13.89 0.37 -4.02
N SER A 3 -12.98 0.15 -3.08
CA SER A 3 -11.98 1.10 -2.64
C SER A 3 -11.06 1.45 -3.81
N HIS A 4 -11.49 2.42 -4.62
CA HIS A 4 -10.84 2.87 -5.85
C HIS A 4 -9.62 3.77 -5.60
N GLY A 5 -8.95 3.63 -4.44
CA GLY A 5 -8.02 4.64 -3.93
C GLY A 5 -6.54 4.32 -4.05
N HIS A 6 -6.11 3.04 -4.02
CA HIS A 6 -4.68 2.75 -3.79
C HIS A 6 -4.06 1.63 -4.59
N GLN A 7 -4.85 0.78 -5.24
CA GLN A 7 -4.28 -0.24 -6.13
C GLN A 7 -3.63 0.36 -7.39
N TYR A 8 -3.85 1.64 -7.70
CA TYR A 8 -3.32 2.30 -8.91
C TYR A 8 -1.90 2.89 -8.78
N LYS A 9 -1.35 3.03 -7.57
CA LYS A 9 0.08 3.35 -7.39
C LYS A 9 0.85 2.14 -6.87
N CYS A 10 0.50 0.97 -7.39
CA CYS A 10 1.37 -0.19 -7.24
C CYS A 10 2.49 -0.03 -8.26
N THR A 11 3.74 0.00 -7.80
CA THR A 11 4.89 -0.12 -8.69
C THR A 11 5.34 -1.57 -8.65
N ASP A 12 5.26 -2.24 -9.80
CA ASP A 12 5.84 -3.55 -10.00
C ASP A 12 7.23 -3.44 -10.66
N LEU A 13 8.11 -4.38 -10.32
CA LEU A 13 9.44 -4.45 -10.91
C LEU A 13 9.87 -5.92 -11.01
N VAL A 14 10.41 -6.29 -12.17
CA VAL A 14 10.96 -7.62 -12.41
C VAL A 14 12.42 -7.63 -11.99
N ILE A 15 12.79 -8.55 -11.11
CA ILE A 15 14.15 -8.77 -10.63
C ILE A 15 14.73 -9.93 -11.43
N GLU A 16 15.60 -9.62 -12.40
CA GLU A 16 16.15 -10.61 -13.34
C GLU A 16 17.36 -11.37 -12.79
N LYS A 17 18.01 -10.86 -11.73
CA LYS A 17 19.24 -11.42 -11.16
C LYS A 17 19.18 -11.45 -9.63
N PRO A 18 19.92 -12.36 -8.98
CA PRO A 18 20.09 -12.36 -7.53
C PRO A 18 20.48 -10.99 -6.97
N GLY A 19 19.88 -10.60 -5.85
CA GLY A 19 20.07 -9.30 -5.25
C GLY A 19 19.25 -9.08 -3.98
N ARG A 20 19.76 -8.17 -3.13
CA ARG A 20 19.08 -7.72 -1.92
C ARG A 20 18.20 -6.53 -2.24
N LEU A 21 16.96 -6.57 -1.76
CA LEU A 21 16.03 -5.46 -1.79
C LEU A 21 15.91 -4.81 -0.43
N GLU A 22 16.04 -3.49 -0.46
CA GLU A 22 15.84 -2.62 0.69
C GLU A 22 14.89 -1.49 0.30
N PHE A 23 14.01 -1.09 1.21
CA PHE A 23 13.36 0.22 1.14
C PHE A 23 14.28 1.27 1.74
N LEU A 24 14.40 2.39 1.04
CA LEU A 24 15.06 3.59 1.53
C LEU A 24 14.02 4.67 1.79
N VAL A 25 13.87 5.06 3.05
CA VAL A 25 13.05 6.21 3.45
C VAL A 25 13.98 7.39 3.65
N ILE A 26 13.78 8.46 2.88
CA ILE A 26 14.52 9.72 3.01
C ILE A 26 13.59 10.74 3.68
N PRO A 27 13.81 11.05 4.97
CA PRO A 27 13.01 12.04 5.68
C PRO A 27 13.23 13.45 5.10
N GLN A 28 12.14 14.19 4.87
CA GLN A 28 12.25 15.58 4.42
C GLN A 28 12.84 16.52 5.48
N ASN A 29 12.77 16.13 6.76
CA ASN A 29 13.31 16.91 7.87
C ASN A 29 14.87 16.81 7.98
N GLY A 30 15.53 16.15 7.01
CA GLY A 30 16.98 16.00 6.99
C GLY A 30 17.55 14.99 7.99
N SER A 31 16.70 14.22 8.67
CA SER A 31 17.16 13.12 9.53
C SER A 31 17.77 11.99 8.70
N GLU A 32 18.57 11.14 9.37
CA GLU A 32 19.24 10.02 8.73
C GLU A 32 18.27 9.13 7.93
N PRO A 33 18.60 8.77 6.68
CA PRO A 33 17.79 7.86 5.89
C PRO A 33 17.66 6.49 6.56
N GLN A 34 16.44 5.97 6.58
CA GLN A 34 16.18 4.63 7.11
C GLN A 34 16.22 3.61 5.98
N LYS A 35 17.02 2.55 6.18
CA LYS A 35 17.00 1.35 5.33
C LYS A 35 16.21 0.25 6.01
N VAL A 36 15.32 -0.39 5.26
CA VAL A 36 14.53 -1.52 5.73
C VAL A 36 14.72 -2.68 4.78
N ASP A 37 15.22 -3.79 5.32
CA ASP A 37 15.36 -5.03 4.56
C ASP A 37 14.00 -5.63 4.21
N ILE A 38 13.82 -5.96 2.94
CA ILE A 38 12.59 -6.60 2.45
C ILE A 38 12.87 -8.07 2.18
N PHE A 39 13.81 -8.34 1.27
CA PHE A 39 14.05 -9.68 0.78
C PHE A 39 15.41 -9.79 0.09
N ASN A 40 15.96 -11.01 0.03
CA ASN A 40 17.18 -11.30 -0.70
C ASN A 40 16.93 -12.43 -1.70
N PHE A 41 16.96 -12.11 -2.99
CA PHE A 41 16.89 -13.11 -4.06
C PHE A 41 18.25 -13.79 -4.18
N GLN A 42 18.34 -15.05 -3.75
CA GLN A 42 19.60 -15.80 -3.72
C GLN A 42 19.92 -16.46 -5.07
N ASP A 43 18.98 -17.22 -5.62
CA ASP A 43 19.24 -18.05 -6.81
C ASP A 43 18.23 -17.87 -7.94
N THR A 44 17.14 -17.12 -7.71
CA THR A 44 16.00 -17.03 -8.63
C THR A 44 15.61 -15.60 -8.93
N ALA A 45 15.13 -15.38 -10.15
CA ALA A 45 14.44 -14.16 -10.55
C ALA A 45 13.06 -14.08 -9.88
N GLY A 46 12.51 -12.88 -9.75
CA GLY A 46 11.21 -12.67 -9.11
C GLY A 46 10.53 -11.38 -9.54
N VAL A 47 9.33 -11.15 -9.00
CA VAL A 47 8.58 -9.91 -9.19
C VAL A 47 8.31 -9.31 -7.83
N ILE A 48 8.48 -8.00 -7.74
CA ILE A 48 8.15 -7.24 -6.53
C ILE A 48 6.96 -6.36 -6.81
N MET A 49 6.15 -6.12 -5.79
CA MET A 49 5.04 -5.18 -5.84
C MET A 49 5.13 -4.26 -4.64
N GLY A 50 5.39 -2.98 -4.88
CA GLY A 50 5.33 -1.95 -3.87
C GLY A 50 3.89 -1.45 -3.73
N MET A 51 3.26 -1.69 -2.59
CA MET A 51 1.96 -1.13 -2.24
C MET A 51 2.13 -0.17 -1.07
N CYS A 52 1.63 1.05 -1.21
CA CYS A 52 1.58 2.01 -0.11
C CYS A 52 0.15 2.52 0.06
N ASN A 53 -0.27 2.77 1.29
CA ASN A 53 -1.50 3.46 1.64
C ASN A 53 -1.16 4.72 2.43
N THR A 54 -1.86 5.82 2.15
CA THR A 54 -1.74 7.04 2.96
C THR A 54 -2.79 7.01 4.07
N ASP A 55 -2.54 7.76 5.14
CA ASP A 55 -3.54 7.95 6.20
C ASP A 55 -4.87 8.46 5.66
N GLU A 56 -4.83 9.33 4.66
CA GLU A 56 -6.01 9.89 4.00
C GLU A 56 -6.84 8.79 3.34
N SER A 57 -6.22 7.85 2.63
CA SER A 57 -6.96 6.79 1.98
C SER A 57 -7.50 5.75 2.94
N ILE A 58 -6.78 5.48 4.03
CA ILE A 58 -7.27 4.62 5.10
C ILE A 58 -8.50 5.27 5.75
N LYS A 59 -8.43 6.57 6.07
CA LYS A 59 -9.57 7.33 6.62
C LYS A 59 -10.75 7.38 5.64
N GLY A 60 -10.49 7.61 4.35
CA GLY A 60 -11.52 7.60 3.30
C GLY A 60 -12.19 6.23 3.14
N PHE A 61 -11.42 5.15 3.23
CA PHE A 61 -11.94 3.79 3.22
C PHE A 61 -12.85 3.52 4.43
N VAL A 62 -12.38 3.86 5.64
CA VAL A 62 -13.16 3.70 6.87
C VAL A 62 -14.46 4.51 6.80
N ARG A 63 -14.40 5.78 6.38
CA ARG A 63 -15.58 6.63 6.21
C ARG A 63 -16.59 6.01 5.25
N SER A 64 -16.14 5.54 4.09
CA SER A 64 -17.00 4.89 3.09
C SER A 64 -17.69 3.64 3.66
N CYS A 65 -16.97 2.84 4.45
CA CYS A 65 -17.51 1.67 5.13
C CYS A 65 -18.58 2.02 6.17
N PHE A 66 -18.39 3.09 6.94
CA PHE A 66 -19.38 3.56 7.91
C PHE A 66 -20.61 4.19 7.23
N GLU A 67 -20.43 5.00 6.18
CA GLU A 67 -21.53 5.54 5.39
C GLU A 67 -22.35 4.41 4.74
N TYR A 68 -21.68 3.39 4.20
CA TYR A 68 -22.35 2.18 3.71
C TYR A 68 -23.14 1.47 4.79
N ALA A 69 -22.55 1.27 5.97
CA ALA A 69 -23.19 0.59 7.08
C ALA A 69 -24.43 1.36 7.58
N VAL A 70 -24.39 2.69 7.60
CA VAL A 70 -25.54 3.55 7.94
C VAL A 70 -26.63 3.44 6.87
N ILE A 71 -26.27 3.50 5.58
CA ILE A 71 -27.23 3.33 4.47
C ILE A 71 -27.87 1.93 4.51
N LYS A 72 -27.09 0.89 4.78
CA LYS A 72 -27.60 -0.49 4.87
C LYS A 72 -28.44 -0.74 6.12
N ARG A 73 -28.13 -0.08 7.24
CA ARG A 73 -28.94 -0.12 8.47
C ARG A 73 -30.25 0.64 8.32
N ASN A 74 -30.29 1.65 7.45
CA ASN A 74 -31.51 2.35 7.05
C ASN A 74 -32.18 1.74 5.80
N GLY A 75 -31.83 0.51 5.43
CA GLY A 75 -32.36 -0.22 4.27
C GLY A 75 -33.70 -0.94 4.52
N LEU A 76 -34.51 -0.52 5.49
CA LEU A 76 -35.94 -0.85 5.53
C LEU A 76 -36.70 0.22 6.33
N PHE A 77 -37.87 0.62 5.80
CA PHE A 77 -38.83 1.64 6.24
C PHE A 77 -38.44 3.09 5.87
N ILE A 78 -39.03 3.75 4.87
CA ILE A 78 -40.30 3.61 4.11
C ILE A 78 -40.05 4.05 2.66
#